data_AF-A0A926EE16-F1
#
_entry.id   AF-A0A926EE16-F1
#
_cell.length_a   1.000
_cell.length_b   1.000
_cell.length_c   1.000
_cell.angle_alpha   90.00
_cell.angle_beta   90.00
_cell.angle_gamma   90.00
#
_symmetry.space_group_name_H-M   'P 1'
#
loop_
_entity.id
_entity.type
_entity.pdbx_description
1 polymer ?
#
loop_
_entity_poly.entity_id
_entity_poly.type
_entity_poly.pdbx_seq_one_letter_code
_entity_poly.pdbx_strand_id
1 'polypeptide(L)' 'MYAILGPSGSSKTTLLSLLGGLDAPTKGHIFFDGKDIAGQGLAYHRKNHVSLIFQNYNLIA' A
#
# COMPACT_ATOMS: atom_id res chain seq x y z
N MET A 1 -8.31 11.03 -10.45
CA MET A 1 -7.88 11.45 -9.10
C MET A 1 -8.92 10.96 -8.11
N TYR A 2 -8.52 10.22 -7.08
CA TYR A 2 -9.41 9.67 -6.07
C TYR A 2 -9.01 10.19 -4.69
N ALA A 3 -9.97 10.35 -3.78
CA ALA A 3 -9.75 10.79 -2.42
C ALA A 3 -10.40 9.80 -1.44
N ILE A 4 -9.67 9.44 -0.38
CA ILE A 4 -10.17 8.61 0.72
C ILE A 4 -10.21 9.48 1.97
N LEU A 5 -11.40 9.70 2.51
CA LEU A 5 -11.66 10.55 3.67
C LEU A 5 -12.13 9.71 4.86
N GLY A 6 -11.84 10.18 6.07
CA GLY A 6 -12.38 9.61 7.30
C GLY A 6 -11.75 10.23 8.55
N PRO A 7 -12.21 9.89 9.76
CA PRO A 7 -11.62 10.36 11.00
C PRO A 7 -10.19 9.83 11.23
N SER A 8 -9.45 10.45 12.15
CA SER A 8 -8.17 9.88 12.61
C SER A 8 -8.40 8.48 13.20
N GLY A 9 -7.50 7.54 12.93
CA GLY A 9 -7.63 6.16 13.41
C GLY A 9 -8.56 5.23 12.58
N SER A 10 -9.20 5.72 11.50
CA SER A 10 -10.02 4.87 10.59
C SER A 10 -9.19 4.00 9.62
N SER A 11 -7.96 3.66 9.96
CA SER A 11 -7.11 2.73 9.18
C SER A 11 -6.76 3.14 7.75
N LYS A 12 -6.89 4.43 7.38
CA LYS A 12 -6.48 4.94 6.05
C LYS A 12 -5.01 4.65 5.75
N THR A 13 -4.14 4.88 6.73
CA THR A 13 -2.71 4.58 6.59
C THR A 13 -2.49 3.08 6.38
N THR A 14 -3.21 2.24 7.13
CA THR A 14 -3.16 0.78 6.95
C THR A 14 -3.60 0.37 5.54
N LEU A 15 -4.68 0.95 5.02
CA LEU A 15 -5.15 0.69 3.66
C LEU A 15 -4.09 1.06 2.61
N LEU A 16 -3.47 2.24 2.74
CA LEU A 16 -2.41 2.67 1.84
C LEU A 16 -1.17 1.77 1.91
N SER A 17 -0.81 1.29 3.12
CA SER A 17 0.27 0.31 3.30
C SER A 17 0.00 -1.01 2.59
N LEU A 18 -1.24 -1.52 2.68
CA LEU A 18 -1.66 -2.73 1.98
C LEU A 18 -1.62 -2.55 0.45
N LEU A 19 -2.19 -1.45 -0.06
CA LEU A 19 -2.22 -1.17 -1.51
C LEU A 19 -0.81 -0.99 -2.11
N GLY A 20 0.12 -0.42 -1.33
CA GLY A 20 1.51 -0.27 -1.75
C GLY A 20 2.39 -1.47 -1.47
N GLY A 21 1.84 -2.59 -0.97
CA GLY A 21 2.60 -3.79 -0.67
C GLY A 21 3.68 -3.58 0.40
N LEU A 22 3.45 -2.67 1.35
CA LEU A 22 4.27 -2.58 2.57
C LEU A 22 3.87 -3.62 3.60
N ASP A 23 2.60 -4.02 3.59
CA ASP A 23 2.03 -5.03 4.47
C ASP A 23 1.13 -5.99 3.67
N ALA A 24 0.85 -7.16 4.22
CA ALA A 24 0.02 -8.20 3.61
C ALA A 24 -1.39 -8.22 4.22
N PRO A 25 -2.45 -8.41 3.42
CA PRO A 25 -3.79 -8.54 3.98
C PRO A 25 -3.89 -9.84 4.80
N THR A 26 -4.57 -9.78 5.95
CA THR A 26 -4.81 -10.99 6.77
C THR A 26 -5.69 -12.01 6.05
N LYS A 27 -6.60 -11.55 5.18
CA LYS A 27 -7.47 -12.36 4.32
C LYS A 27 -7.78 -11.61 3.03
N GLY A 28 -8.07 -12.35 1.97
CA GLY A 28 -8.38 -11.79 0.65
C GLY A 28 -7.14 -11.49 -0.18
N HIS A 29 -7.35 -10.87 -1.33
CA HIS A 29 -6.32 -10.61 -2.34
C HIS A 29 -6.38 -9.17 -2.81
N ILE A 30 -5.23 -8.63 -3.20
CA ILE A 30 -5.12 -7.31 -3.82
C ILE A 30 -4.60 -7.53 -5.23
N PHE A 31 -5.30 -6.98 -6.21
CA PHE A 31 -4.98 -7.16 -7.61
C PHE A 31 -4.45 -5.86 -8.22
N PHE A 32 -3.39 -5.98 -9.02
CA PHE A 32 -2.90 -4.95 -9.90
C PHE A 32 -2.89 -5.50 -11.32
N ASP A 33 -3.60 -4.83 -12.24
CA ASP A 33 -3.75 -5.27 -13.63
C ASP A 33 -4.24 -6.74 -13.75
N GLY A 34 -5.23 -7.10 -12.93
CA GLY A 34 -5.81 -8.45 -12.88
C GLY A 34 -4.92 -9.52 -12.26
N LYS A 35 -3.71 -9.19 -11.79
CA LYS A 35 -2.78 -10.13 -11.15
C LYS A 35 -2.68 -9.87 -9.66
N ASP A 36 -2.63 -10.93 -8.86
CA ASP A 36 -2.39 -10.80 -7.42
C ASP A 36 -0.99 -10.21 -7.18
N ILE A 37 -0.91 -9.11 -6.44
CA ILE A 37 0.35 -8.43 -6.11
C ILE A 37 1.28 -9.31 -5.28
N ALA A 38 0.73 -10.30 -4.55
CA ALA A 38 1.52 -11.27 -3.80
C ALA A 38 2.14 -12.33 -4.71
N GLY A 39 1.62 -12.54 -5.93
CA GLY A 39 2.08 -13.59 -6.84
C GLY A 39 3.54 -13.45 -7.30
N GLN A 40 4.02 -12.21 -7.47
CA GLN A 40 5.44 -11.91 -7.76
C GLN A 40 6.19 -11.34 -6.53
N GLY A 41 5.48 -11.23 -5.39
CA GLY A 41 5.99 -10.67 -4.15
C GLY A 41 5.69 -9.18 -3.98
N LEU A 42 5.33 -8.81 -2.75
CA LEU A 42 4.96 -7.43 -2.39
C LEU A 42 6.10 -6.42 -2.63
N ALA A 43 7.36 -6.84 -2.46
CA ALA A 43 8.52 -6.01 -2.74
C ALA A 43 8.67 -5.70 -4.24
N TYR A 44 8.32 -6.64 -5.12
CA TYR A 44 8.32 -6.42 -6.56
C TYR A 44 7.24 -5.42 -6.94
N HIS A 45 6.01 -5.60 -6.44
CA HIS A 45 4.91 -4.66 -6.67
C HIS A 45 5.25 -3.24 -6.21
N ARG A 46 5.79 -3.13 -4.99
CA ARG A 46 6.21 -1.84 -4.43
C ARG A 46 7.33 -1.18 -5.24
N LYS A 47 8.29 -1.94 -5.75
CA LYS A 47 9.41 -1.37 -6.54
C LYS A 47 8.96 -0.89 -7.92
N ASN A 48 8.03 -1.57 -8.57
CA ASN A 48 7.74 -1.36 -9.98
C ASN A 48 6.42 -0.61 -10.27
N HIS A 49 5.46 -0.59 -9.34
CA HIS A 49 4.11 -0.08 -9.63
C HIS A 49 3.62 1.00 -8.67
N VAL A 50 4.24 1.16 -7.50
CA VAL A 50 3.72 2.08 -6.46
C VAL A 50 4.81 2.98 -5.91
N SER A 51 4.51 4.26 -5.77
CA SER A 51 5.31 5.20 -4.98
C SER A 51 4.44 5.75 -3.85
N LEU A 52 4.92 5.62 -2.61
CA LEU A 52 4.23 6.07 -1.41
C LEU A 52 4.99 7.25 -0.80
N ILE A 53 4.26 8.33 -0.54
CA ILE A 53 4.75 9.49 0.21
C ILE A 53 4.09 9.44 1.59
N PHE A 54 4.89 9.25 2.64
CA PHE A 54 4.40 9.18 4.01
C PHE A 54 4.19 10.59 4.56
N GLN A 55 3.24 10.71 5.51
CA GLN A 55 3.00 11.98 6.22
C GLN A 55 4.20 12.41 7.08
N ASN A 56 4.96 11.44 7.59
CA ASN A 56 6.17 11.71 8.38
C ASN A 56 7.41 11.39 7.54
N TYR A 57 8.33 12.35 7.45
CA TYR A 57 9.61 12.18 6.76
C TYR A 57 10.57 11.33 7.59
N ASN A 58 10.88 10.12 7.12
CA ASN A 58 11.96 9.30 7.65
C ASN A 58 13.23 9.57 6.84
N LEU A 59 13.86 10.74 7.08
CA LEU A 59 15.17 11.07 6.50
C LEU A 59 16.25 10.34 7.31
N ILE A 60 17.14 9.64 6.63
CA ILE A 60 18.33 9.03 7.23
C ILE A 60 19.43 10.11 7.20
N ALA A 61 20.04 10.38 8.37
CA ALA A 61 21.19 11.25 8.51
C ALA A 61 22.50 10.51 8.20
#